data_AF-A0A1Y1KA78-F1
#
_entry.id   AF-A0A1Y1KA78-F1
#
_cell.length_a   1.000
_cell.length_b   1.000
_cell.length_c   1.000
_cell.angle_alpha   90.00
_cell.angle_beta   90.00
_cell.angle_gamma   90.00
#
_symmetry.space_group_name_H-M   'P 1'
#
loop_
_entity.id
_entity.type
_entity.pdbx_description
1 polymer ?
#
loop_
_entity_poly.entity_id
_entity_poly.type
_entity_poly.pdbx_seq_one_letter_code
_entity_poly.pdbx_strand_id
1 'polypeptide(L)'
;MDEIDSSLQKHGVSDVQMGYVGLDRLRQTAQSNMILQFLPNLSILVPFLEVTTNQEYLVNRIRQLARGGCMSDFKWNGGGRFNDKEWNNTLPSDSQIMMHLFITYMDTQLLPVPNHPEIKPFSGHYYIKLNEEVPSGVKFAIQHCRENPPHFRVHAGGEVYEIAQGYNNLFHTILFFLHRVNEIEYGMLGGINLGRSGVNILWVIDN
;
A
#
# COMPACT_ATOMS: atom_id res chain seq x y z
N MET A 1 12.38 -3.84 8.72
CA MET A 1 12.98 -2.48 8.87
C MET A 1 14.24 -2.56 9.71
N ASP A 2 14.18 -3.12 10.92
CA ASP A 2 15.35 -3.18 11.82
C ASP A 2 16.53 -4.00 11.25
N GLU A 3 16.25 -5.07 10.52
CA GLU A 3 17.27 -5.84 9.78
C GLU A 3 17.97 -5.03 8.69
N ILE A 4 17.24 -4.12 8.04
CA ILE A 4 17.78 -3.24 7.00
C ILE A 4 18.67 -2.18 7.63
N ASP A 5 18.18 -1.52 8.68
CA ASP A 5 18.97 -0.54 9.44
C ASP A 5 20.26 -1.20 9.96
N SER A 6 20.16 -2.43 10.49
CA SER A 6 21.32 -3.22 10.92
C SER A 6 22.29 -3.53 9.77
N SER A 7 21.76 -3.84 8.58
CA SER A 7 22.58 -4.13 7.40
C SER A 7 23.31 -2.88 6.89
N LEU A 8 22.62 -1.73 6.84
CA LEU A 8 23.20 -0.44 6.45
C LEU A 8 24.35 -0.05 7.39
N GLN A 9 24.14 -0.16 8.71
CA GLN A 9 25.18 0.11 9.71
C GLN A 9 26.40 -0.79 9.54
N LYS A 10 26.21 -2.10 9.34
CA LYS A 10 27.31 -3.07 9.12
C LYS A 10 28.17 -2.75 7.91
N HIS A 11 27.60 -2.10 6.90
CA HIS A 11 28.29 -1.71 5.66
C HIS A 11 28.72 -0.23 5.66
N GLY A 12 28.76 0.42 6.82
CA GLY A 12 29.29 1.78 6.99
C GLY A 12 28.30 2.91 6.68
N VAL A 13 27.03 2.61 6.37
CA VAL A 13 25.97 3.58 6.08
C VAL A 13 25.13 3.81 7.34
N SER A 14 25.78 4.27 8.39
CA SER A 14 25.16 4.44 9.73
C SER A 14 24.30 5.70 9.87
N ASP A 15 24.45 6.64 8.94
CA ASP A 15 23.75 7.92 8.88
C ASP A 15 22.36 7.83 8.21
N VAL A 16 21.98 6.64 7.73
CA VAL A 16 20.69 6.36 7.09
C VAL A 16 19.94 5.32 7.90
N GLN A 17 18.77 5.71 8.42
CA GLN A 17 17.89 4.84 9.18
C GLN A 17 16.43 5.09 8.81
N MET A 18 15.66 4.01 8.61
CA MET A 18 14.24 4.10 8.28
C MET A 18 13.45 4.86 9.37
N GLY A 19 12.71 5.88 8.95
CA GLY A 19 11.95 6.74 9.85
C GLY A 19 12.72 7.96 10.37
N TYR A 20 14.05 7.98 10.25
CA TYR A 20 14.88 9.09 10.76
C TYR A 20 15.58 9.89 9.67
N VAL A 21 15.53 9.43 8.42
CA VAL A 21 15.91 10.22 7.24
C VAL A 21 14.69 10.59 6.39
N GLY A 22 14.80 11.69 5.66
CA GLY A 22 13.80 12.07 4.67
C GLY A 22 13.71 11.07 3.52
N LEU A 23 12.54 10.98 2.90
CA LEU A 23 12.23 10.03 1.83
C LEU A 23 13.18 10.15 0.63
N ASP A 24 13.56 11.37 0.23
CA ASP A 24 14.45 11.57 -0.92
C ASP A 24 15.86 11.04 -0.66
N ARG A 25 16.38 11.24 0.55
CA ARG A 25 17.68 10.67 0.96
C ARG A 25 17.61 9.15 0.95
N LEU A 26 16.54 8.57 1.51
CA LEU A 26 16.35 7.12 1.51
C LEU A 26 16.30 6.55 0.08
N ARG A 27 15.59 7.23 -0.84
CA ARG A 27 15.51 6.85 -2.26
C ARG A 27 16.88 6.90 -2.95
N GLN A 28 17.64 7.97 -2.74
CA GLN A 28 19.00 8.11 -3.29
C GLN A 28 19.93 7.00 -2.76
N THR A 29 19.88 6.72 -1.46
CA THR A 29 20.66 5.62 -0.86
C THR A 29 20.28 4.28 -1.48
N ALA A 30 18.99 3.98 -1.60
CA ALA A 30 18.47 2.73 -2.18
C ALA A 30 18.89 2.51 -3.64
N GLN A 31 19.12 3.58 -4.40
CA GLN A 31 19.53 3.53 -5.81
C GLN A 31 21.05 3.53 -6.02
N SER A 32 21.84 3.75 -4.96
CA SER A 32 23.29 3.76 -5.09
C SER A 32 23.84 2.37 -5.45
N ASN A 33 24.80 2.32 -6.37
CA ASN A 33 25.40 1.06 -6.84
C ASN A 33 25.94 0.19 -5.69
N MET A 34 26.51 0.81 -4.67
CA MET A 34 27.02 0.12 -3.48
C MET A 34 25.88 -0.62 -2.75
N ILE A 35 24.77 0.07 -2.47
CA ILE A 35 23.63 -0.52 -1.76
C ILE A 35 22.95 -1.61 -2.59
N LEU A 36 22.78 -1.40 -3.90
CA LEU A 36 22.17 -2.39 -4.78
C LEU A 36 22.92 -3.73 -4.79
N GLN A 37 24.23 -3.73 -4.54
CA GLN A 37 25.04 -4.96 -4.50
C GLN A 37 24.79 -5.83 -3.27
N PHE A 38 24.55 -5.24 -2.09
CA PHE A 38 24.42 -5.99 -0.83
C PHE A 38 23.01 -5.93 -0.21
N LEU A 39 22.18 -4.98 -0.61
CA LEU A 39 20.81 -4.81 -0.12
C LEU A 39 19.84 -4.39 -1.25
N PRO A 40 19.70 -5.19 -2.32
CA PRO A 40 18.87 -4.85 -3.48
C PRO A 40 17.39 -4.63 -3.10
N ASN A 41 16.89 -5.34 -2.10
CA ASN A 41 15.51 -5.27 -1.63
C ASN A 41 15.15 -3.90 -1.02
N LEU A 42 16.12 -3.06 -0.65
CA LEU A 42 15.82 -1.71 -0.16
C LEU A 42 15.05 -0.90 -1.21
N SER A 43 15.44 -1.01 -2.48
CA SER A 43 14.76 -0.33 -3.59
C SER A 43 13.28 -0.70 -3.72
N ILE A 44 12.93 -1.96 -3.42
CA ILE A 44 11.56 -2.48 -3.43
C ILE A 44 10.74 -1.94 -2.25
N LEU A 45 11.39 -1.64 -1.13
CA LEU A 45 10.74 -1.19 0.10
C LEU A 45 10.48 0.30 0.15
N VAL A 46 11.29 1.14 -0.51
CA VAL A 46 11.07 2.60 -0.53
C VAL A 46 9.64 2.98 -0.95
N PRO A 47 9.04 2.39 -2.01
CA PRO A 47 7.65 2.65 -2.38
C PRO A 47 6.61 2.49 -1.26
N PHE A 48 6.81 1.57 -0.32
CA PHE A 48 5.89 1.38 0.81
C PHE A 48 5.87 2.56 1.79
N LEU A 49 6.89 3.41 1.73
CA LEU A 49 7.07 4.57 2.59
C LEU A 49 6.63 5.90 1.95
N GLU A 50 6.06 5.85 0.74
CA GLU A 50 5.73 7.06 -0.05
C GLU A 50 4.37 7.70 0.29
N VAL A 51 3.63 7.19 1.27
CA VAL A 51 2.32 7.76 1.66
C VAL A 51 2.42 9.11 2.38
N THR A 52 3.56 9.42 3.00
CA THR A 52 3.80 10.73 3.65
C THR A 52 5.27 11.07 3.72
N THR A 53 5.60 12.36 3.73
CA THR A 53 6.98 12.83 3.96
C THR A 53 7.39 12.73 5.44
N ASN A 54 6.43 12.59 6.37
CA ASN A 54 6.72 12.38 7.79
C ASN A 54 7.07 10.91 8.06
N GLN A 55 8.33 10.56 7.75
CA GLN A 55 8.85 9.20 7.84
C GLN A 55 8.86 8.66 9.28
N GLU A 56 9.12 9.52 10.26
CA GLU A 56 9.19 9.15 11.68
C GLU A 56 7.81 8.64 12.16
N TYR A 57 6.76 9.40 11.86
CA TYR A 57 5.39 9.00 12.13
C TYR A 57 5.02 7.71 11.38
N LEU A 58 5.28 7.65 10.08
CA LEU A 58 4.87 6.51 9.24
C LEU A 58 5.49 5.20 9.71
N VAL A 59 6.81 5.18 9.87
CA VAL A 59 7.55 3.97 10.29
C VAL A 59 7.14 3.57 11.71
N ASN A 60 6.95 4.53 12.61
CA ASN A 60 6.43 4.26 13.95
C ASN A 60 5.02 3.66 13.88
N ARG A 61 4.14 4.19 13.03
CA ARG A 61 2.76 3.73 12.92
C ARG A 61 2.65 2.34 12.30
N ILE A 62 3.41 2.05 11.25
CA ILE A 62 3.51 0.70 10.67
C ILE A 62 3.97 -0.30 11.75
N ARG A 63 4.99 0.05 12.54
CA ARG A 63 5.43 -0.80 13.66
C ARG A 63 4.33 -1.02 14.69
N GLN A 64 3.54 0.01 15.04
CA GLN A 64 2.42 -0.13 15.97
C GLN A 64 1.32 -1.03 15.41
N LEU A 65 0.88 -0.81 14.17
CA LEU A 65 -0.15 -1.62 13.52
C LEU A 65 0.26 -3.08 13.34
N ALA A 66 1.56 -3.33 13.13
CA ALA A 66 2.12 -4.68 13.04
C ALA A 66 2.25 -5.41 14.39
N ARG A 67 1.92 -4.78 15.54
CA ARG A 67 1.94 -5.45 16.84
C ARG A 67 0.73 -6.37 16.99
N GLY A 68 1.00 -7.60 17.42
CA GLY A 68 -0.04 -8.61 17.63
C GLY A 68 -0.63 -9.17 16.33
N GLY A 69 -1.71 -9.93 16.44
CA GLY A 69 -2.32 -10.64 15.30
C GLY A 69 -3.52 -9.96 14.65
N CYS A 70 -4.10 -8.92 15.27
CA CYS A 70 -5.42 -8.40 14.89
C CYS A 70 -5.47 -6.88 14.69
N MET A 71 -4.33 -6.19 14.55
CA MET A 71 -4.25 -4.72 14.43
C MET A 71 -5.13 -3.99 15.48
N SER A 72 -5.05 -4.39 16.75
CA SER A 72 -5.93 -3.88 17.82
C SER A 72 -5.91 -2.37 18.00
N ASP A 73 -4.81 -1.73 17.60
CA ASP A 73 -4.62 -0.29 17.68
C ASP A 73 -5.16 0.47 16.45
N PHE A 74 -5.76 -0.22 15.47
CA PHE A 74 -6.25 0.37 14.23
C PHE A 74 -7.39 1.38 14.47
N LYS A 75 -7.24 2.56 13.87
CA LYS A 75 -8.18 3.68 13.92
C LYS A 75 -8.50 4.12 12.49
N TRP A 76 -9.61 3.62 11.96
CA TRP A 76 -9.98 3.80 10.55
C TRP A 76 -9.97 5.26 10.05
N ASN A 77 -10.40 6.22 10.86
CA ASN A 77 -10.51 7.65 10.50
C ASN A 77 -9.48 8.54 11.18
N GLY A 78 -8.41 7.95 11.71
CA GLY A 78 -7.36 8.69 12.38
C GLY A 78 -6.07 7.89 12.41
N GLY A 79 -5.21 8.21 13.36
CA GLY A 79 -3.93 7.52 13.50
C GLY A 79 -3.47 7.44 14.95
N GLY A 80 -2.22 7.04 15.11
CA GLY A 80 -1.58 6.89 16.41
C GLY A 80 -1.08 8.21 17.00
N ARG A 81 -0.98 8.26 18.33
CA ARG A 81 -0.22 9.32 19.02
C ARG A 81 1.26 9.15 18.70
N PHE A 82 1.96 10.26 18.45
CA PHE A 82 3.36 10.26 18.05
C PHE A 82 4.12 11.47 18.61
N ASN A 83 5.30 11.26 19.21
CA ASN A 83 6.11 12.29 19.88
C ASN A 83 5.26 13.22 20.77
N ASP A 84 4.48 12.60 21.66
CA ASP A 84 3.49 13.20 22.56
C ASP A 84 2.33 13.97 21.93
N LYS A 85 2.27 14.08 20.60
CA LYS A 85 1.21 14.75 19.85
C LYS A 85 0.13 13.76 19.43
N GLU A 86 -1.12 14.17 19.61
CA GLU A 86 -2.26 13.47 19.02
C GLU A 86 -2.23 13.57 17.49
N TRP A 87 -2.79 12.55 16.84
CA TRP A 87 -2.96 12.55 15.40
C TRP A 87 -3.85 13.72 14.95
N ASN A 88 -3.56 14.26 13.75
CA ASN A 88 -4.41 15.21 13.06
C ASN A 88 -4.32 14.99 11.55
N ASN A 89 -5.21 15.66 10.80
CA ASN A 89 -5.40 15.45 9.36
C ASN A 89 -4.20 15.85 8.47
N THR A 90 -3.09 16.37 9.02
CA THR A 90 -1.84 16.55 8.26
C THR A 90 -1.03 15.26 8.12
N LEU A 91 -1.39 14.21 8.86
CA LEU A 91 -0.80 12.88 8.81
C LEU A 91 -1.80 11.90 8.20
N PRO A 92 -1.33 10.87 7.48
CA PRO A 92 -2.23 9.86 6.96
C PRO A 92 -2.89 9.09 8.11
N SER A 93 -4.18 8.79 7.94
CA SER A 93 -4.92 7.86 8.78
C SER A 93 -4.46 6.42 8.55
N ASP A 94 -4.78 5.52 9.46
CA ASP A 94 -4.44 4.11 9.32
C ASP A 94 -5.07 3.50 8.07
N SER A 95 -6.29 3.91 7.70
CA SER A 95 -6.92 3.38 6.48
C SER A 95 -6.12 3.75 5.23
N GLN A 96 -5.58 4.96 5.18
CA GLN A 96 -4.76 5.43 4.06
C GLN A 96 -3.41 4.72 4.05
N ILE A 97 -2.78 4.53 5.22
CA ILE A 97 -1.53 3.75 5.34
C ILE A 97 -1.77 2.33 4.84
N MET A 98 -2.79 1.64 5.35
CA MET A 98 -3.08 0.25 5.00
C MET A 98 -3.47 0.08 3.53
N MET A 99 -4.26 1.00 2.98
CA MET A 99 -4.58 1.00 1.54
C MET A 99 -3.32 1.19 0.70
N HIS A 100 -2.44 2.13 1.07
CA HIS A 100 -1.16 2.33 0.37
C HIS A 100 -0.27 1.10 0.43
N LEU A 101 -0.17 0.44 1.59
CA LEU A 101 0.58 -0.81 1.75
C LEU A 101 0.01 -1.92 0.86
N PHE A 102 -1.31 -2.07 0.80
CA PHE A 102 -1.98 -3.05 -0.07
C PHE A 102 -1.68 -2.78 -1.55
N ILE A 103 -1.88 -1.54 -2.01
CA ILE A 103 -1.62 -1.12 -3.39
C ILE A 103 -0.16 -1.36 -3.78
N THR A 104 0.75 -0.92 -2.92
CA THR A 104 2.20 -1.06 -3.16
C THR A 104 2.60 -2.53 -3.17
N TYR A 105 2.02 -3.36 -2.29
CA TYR A 105 2.22 -4.80 -2.34
C TYR A 105 1.76 -5.35 -3.70
N MET A 106 0.54 -5.05 -4.13
CA MET A 106 0.02 -5.53 -5.42
C MET A 106 0.85 -5.07 -6.62
N ASP A 107 1.43 -3.86 -6.59
CA ASP A 107 2.37 -3.39 -7.63
C ASP A 107 3.61 -4.29 -7.75
N THR A 108 4.06 -4.90 -6.65
CA THR A 108 5.20 -5.84 -6.67
C THR A 108 4.82 -7.25 -7.13
N GLN A 109 3.52 -7.59 -7.10
CA GLN A 109 3.04 -8.94 -7.40
C GLN A 109 2.58 -9.11 -8.85
N LEU A 110 2.13 -8.03 -9.49
CA LEU A 110 1.64 -8.05 -10.86
C LEU A 110 2.76 -7.78 -11.88
N LEU A 111 2.54 -8.22 -13.12
CA LEU A 111 3.51 -8.03 -14.20
C LEU A 111 3.47 -6.58 -14.72
N PRO A 112 4.65 -5.95 -14.95
CA PRO A 112 4.73 -4.72 -15.72
C PRO A 112 4.13 -4.90 -17.12
N VAL A 113 3.50 -3.84 -17.62
CA VAL A 113 2.99 -3.83 -19.00
C VAL A 113 4.19 -3.68 -19.95
N PRO A 114 4.42 -4.60 -20.91
CA PRO A 114 5.62 -4.59 -21.75
C PRO A 114 5.88 -3.28 -22.51
N ASN A 115 4.82 -2.58 -22.91
CA ASN A 115 4.90 -1.35 -23.69
C ASN A 115 4.85 -0.07 -22.82
N HIS A 116 4.58 -0.21 -21.53
CA HIS A 116 4.41 0.90 -20.58
C HIS A 116 5.02 0.55 -19.20
N PRO A 117 6.33 0.26 -19.14
CA PRO A 117 6.99 -0.16 -17.89
C PRO A 117 6.99 0.93 -16.80
N GLU A 118 6.75 2.19 -17.16
CA GLU A 118 6.61 3.33 -16.25
C GLU A 118 5.30 3.29 -15.44
N ILE A 119 4.27 2.61 -15.96
CA ILE A 119 2.98 2.51 -15.30
C ILE A 119 3.04 1.39 -14.27
N LYS A 120 2.81 1.75 -13.00
CA LYS A 120 2.75 0.79 -11.91
C LYS A 120 1.67 -0.27 -12.18
N PRO A 121 1.98 -1.58 -12.09
CA PRO A 121 1.09 -2.65 -12.52
C PRO A 121 -0.31 -2.60 -11.91
N PHE A 122 -0.42 -2.36 -10.60
CA PHE A 122 -1.69 -2.28 -9.90
C PHE A 122 -2.17 -0.84 -9.77
N SER A 123 -1.37 0.06 -9.18
CA SER A 123 -1.81 1.41 -8.85
C SER A 123 -2.09 2.28 -10.08
N GLY A 124 -1.54 1.91 -11.24
CA GLY A 124 -1.79 2.60 -12.51
C GLY A 124 -3.04 2.13 -13.25
N HIS A 125 -3.59 0.95 -12.92
CA HIS A 125 -4.69 0.33 -13.66
C HIS A 125 -5.93 0.01 -12.82
N TYR A 126 -5.73 -0.31 -11.54
CA TYR A 126 -6.76 -0.83 -10.64
C TYR A 126 -6.95 0.05 -9.39
N TYR A 127 -6.34 1.24 -9.35
CA TYR A 127 -6.54 2.22 -8.30
C TYR A 127 -6.77 3.61 -8.89
N ILE A 128 -7.86 4.26 -8.49
CA ILE A 128 -8.20 5.63 -8.87
C ILE A 128 -7.98 6.50 -7.65
N LYS A 129 -7.02 7.43 -7.72
CA LYS A 129 -6.69 8.28 -6.57
C LYS A 129 -7.77 9.33 -6.34
N LEU A 130 -7.67 9.98 -5.18
CA LEU A 130 -8.53 11.11 -4.85
C LEU A 130 -8.37 12.21 -5.92
N ASN A 131 -9.49 12.75 -6.38
CA ASN A 131 -9.57 13.78 -7.43
C ASN A 131 -9.07 13.36 -8.83
N GLU A 132 -8.72 12.09 -9.05
CA GLU A 132 -8.50 11.59 -10.41
C GLU A 132 -9.85 11.31 -11.08
N GLU A 133 -9.95 11.62 -12.38
CA GLU A 133 -11.11 11.24 -13.18
C GLU A 133 -11.18 9.73 -13.32
N VAL A 134 -12.38 9.18 -13.30
CA VAL A 134 -12.60 7.75 -13.53
C VAL A 134 -12.38 7.47 -15.02
N PRO A 135 -11.38 6.66 -15.42
CA PRO A 135 -11.17 6.36 -16.83
C PRO A 135 -12.39 5.67 -17.46
N SER A 136 -12.67 6.00 -18.72
CA SER A 136 -13.75 5.34 -19.46
C SER A 136 -13.46 3.85 -19.62
N GLY A 137 -14.44 2.99 -19.32
CA GLY A 137 -14.31 1.55 -19.47
C GLY A 137 -13.50 0.84 -18.38
N VAL A 138 -13.30 1.46 -17.21
CA VAL A 138 -12.73 0.76 -16.04
C VAL A 138 -13.53 -0.50 -15.74
N LYS A 139 -12.87 -1.65 -15.91
CA LYS A 139 -13.47 -2.95 -15.62
C LYS A 139 -13.39 -3.29 -14.13
N PHE A 140 -12.25 -2.99 -13.51
CA PHE A 140 -11.99 -3.18 -12.08
C PHE A 140 -11.15 -2.03 -11.56
N ALA A 141 -11.55 -1.43 -10.44
CA ALA A 141 -10.69 -0.51 -9.70
C ALA A 141 -11.18 -0.31 -8.27
N ILE A 142 -10.26 -0.01 -7.36
CA ILE A 142 -10.58 0.64 -6.09
C ILE A 142 -10.48 2.14 -6.29
N GLN A 143 -11.49 2.91 -5.90
CA GLN A 143 -11.44 4.36 -5.94
C GLN A 143 -11.38 4.96 -4.54
N HIS A 144 -10.48 5.92 -4.35
CA HIS A 144 -10.44 6.76 -3.16
C HIS A 144 -11.31 8.02 -3.36
N CYS A 145 -12.37 8.14 -2.56
CA CYS A 145 -13.42 9.15 -2.78
C CYS A 145 -13.36 10.34 -1.84
N ARG A 146 -12.85 10.15 -0.61
CA ARG A 146 -12.75 11.20 0.40
C ARG A 146 -11.54 10.96 1.27
N GLU A 147 -10.79 12.01 1.56
CA GLU A 147 -9.58 11.96 2.39
C GLU A 147 -9.89 11.75 3.89
N ASN A 148 -10.82 12.55 4.45
CA ASN A 148 -11.10 12.58 5.88
C ASN A 148 -12.61 12.76 6.18
N PRO A 149 -13.28 11.80 6.85
CA PRO A 149 -12.77 10.46 7.11
C PRO A 149 -12.58 9.69 5.79
N PRO A 150 -11.57 8.81 5.70
CA PRO A 150 -11.22 8.11 4.47
C PRO A 150 -12.39 7.27 3.97
N HIS A 151 -12.59 7.26 2.66
CA HIS A 151 -13.68 6.52 2.03
C HIS A 151 -13.27 5.95 0.68
N PHE A 152 -13.52 4.66 0.49
CA PHE A 152 -13.23 3.91 -0.72
C PHE A 152 -14.48 3.21 -1.26
N ARG A 153 -14.51 3.02 -2.58
CA ARG A 153 -15.54 2.27 -3.30
C ARG A 153 -14.92 1.40 -4.39
N VAL A 154 -15.69 0.47 -4.94
CA VAL A 154 -15.21 -0.49 -5.95
C VAL A 154 -15.91 -0.29 -7.28
N HIS A 155 -15.14 -0.25 -8.37
CA HIS A 155 -15.63 -0.44 -9.73
C HIS A 155 -15.42 -1.90 -10.11
N ALA A 156 -16.46 -2.59 -10.58
CA ALA A 156 -16.35 -3.96 -11.06
C ALA A 156 -17.42 -4.27 -12.11
N GLY A 157 -17.04 -4.87 -13.24
CA GLY A 157 -17.99 -5.30 -14.26
C GLY A 157 -18.83 -4.17 -14.89
N GLY A 158 -18.32 -2.94 -14.90
CA GLY A 158 -19.03 -1.75 -15.41
C GLY A 158 -19.99 -1.11 -14.40
N GLU A 159 -20.09 -1.64 -13.18
CA GLU A 159 -20.87 -1.06 -12.09
C GLU A 159 -19.97 -0.41 -11.03
N VAL A 160 -20.55 0.54 -10.30
CA VAL A 160 -19.91 1.19 -9.14
C VAL A 160 -20.61 0.71 -7.87
N TYR A 161 -19.84 0.07 -7.00
CA TYR A 161 -20.31 -0.44 -5.72
C TYR A 161 -19.87 0.47 -4.59
N GLU A 162 -20.85 1.16 -4.03
CA GLU A 162 -20.68 1.99 -2.84
C GLU A 162 -20.56 1.09 -1.60
N ILE A 163 -19.40 1.13 -0.94
CA ILE A 163 -19.17 0.36 0.28
C ILE A 163 -19.63 1.18 1.49
N ALA A 164 -20.21 0.54 2.50
CA ALA A 164 -20.64 1.23 3.71
C ALA A 164 -19.49 2.06 4.32
N GLN A 165 -19.79 3.30 4.71
CA GLN A 165 -18.83 4.20 5.36
C GLN A 165 -18.51 3.71 6.78
N GLY A 166 -17.33 4.08 7.29
CA GLY A 166 -16.94 3.82 8.67
C GLY A 166 -15.82 2.80 8.83
N TYR A 167 -15.75 2.20 10.02
CA TYR A 167 -14.64 1.36 10.48
C TYR A 167 -14.23 0.26 9.49
N ASN A 168 -15.20 -0.41 8.87
CA ASN A 168 -14.95 -1.54 7.97
C ASN A 168 -14.75 -1.14 6.51
N ASN A 169 -14.89 0.14 6.14
CA ASN A 169 -14.89 0.55 4.73
C ASN A 169 -13.63 0.09 3.98
N LEU A 170 -12.45 0.25 4.57
CA LEU A 170 -11.19 -0.21 4.00
C LEU A 170 -11.21 -1.71 3.71
N PHE A 171 -11.42 -2.53 4.74
CA PHE A 171 -11.29 -3.98 4.64
C PHE A 171 -12.38 -4.57 3.74
N HIS A 172 -13.61 -4.08 3.86
CA HIS A 172 -14.70 -4.49 2.97
C HIS A 172 -14.43 -4.10 1.51
N THR A 173 -13.83 -2.93 1.26
CA THR A 173 -13.43 -2.54 -0.10
C THR A 173 -12.42 -3.53 -0.69
N ILE A 174 -11.37 -3.89 0.08
CA ILE A 174 -10.35 -4.84 -0.38
C ILE A 174 -10.97 -6.22 -0.62
N LEU A 175 -11.73 -6.74 0.35
CA LEU A 175 -12.38 -8.06 0.25
C LEU A 175 -13.37 -8.11 -0.92
N PHE A 176 -14.19 -7.07 -1.08
CA PHE A 176 -15.16 -6.99 -2.16
C PHE A 176 -14.48 -6.88 -3.52
N PHE A 177 -13.42 -6.08 -3.65
CA PHE A 177 -12.63 -6.02 -4.89
C PHE A 177 -12.06 -7.40 -5.26
N LEU A 178 -11.39 -8.08 -4.32
CA LEU A 178 -10.84 -9.43 -4.54
C LEU A 178 -11.93 -10.43 -4.93
N HIS A 179 -13.07 -10.36 -4.25
CA HIS A 179 -14.23 -11.21 -4.54
C HIS A 179 -14.77 -10.99 -5.96
N ARG A 180 -14.94 -9.74 -6.40
CA ARG A 180 -15.40 -9.45 -7.76
C ARG A 180 -14.40 -9.87 -8.83
N VAL A 181 -13.10 -9.74 -8.59
CA VAL A 181 -12.06 -10.28 -9.48
C VAL A 181 -12.15 -11.80 -9.53
N ASN A 182 -12.37 -12.47 -8.40
CA ASN A 182 -12.54 -13.92 -8.36
C ASN A 182 -13.76 -14.38 -9.16
N GLU A 183 -14.91 -13.74 -8.96
CA GLU A 183 -16.17 -14.12 -9.61
C GLU A 183 -16.19 -13.86 -11.12
N ILE A 184 -15.65 -12.72 -11.58
CA ILE A 184 -15.78 -12.28 -12.97
C ILE A 184 -14.58 -12.70 -13.83
N GLU A 185 -13.37 -12.69 -13.26
CA GLU A 185 -12.12 -13.00 -13.97
C GLU A 185 -11.48 -14.32 -13.52
N TYR A 186 -12.21 -15.17 -12.78
CA TYR A 186 -11.68 -16.44 -12.25
C TYR A 186 -10.39 -16.25 -11.44
N GLY A 187 -10.30 -15.13 -10.73
CA GLY A 187 -9.16 -14.77 -9.89
C GLY A 187 -7.97 -14.21 -10.66
N MET A 188 -8.12 -13.89 -11.94
CA MET A 188 -7.04 -13.32 -12.76
C MET A 188 -7.07 -11.78 -12.72
N LEU A 189 -5.94 -11.16 -12.40
CA LEU A 189 -5.75 -9.71 -12.46
C LEU A 189 -4.39 -9.39 -13.10
N GLY A 190 -4.37 -8.56 -14.15
CA GLY A 190 -3.13 -8.22 -14.85
C GLY A 190 -2.36 -9.44 -15.39
N GLY A 191 -3.07 -10.51 -15.76
CA GLY A 191 -2.47 -11.77 -16.23
C GLY A 191 -1.90 -12.67 -15.11
N ILE A 192 -2.02 -12.29 -13.85
CA ILE A 192 -1.58 -13.08 -12.69
C ILE A 192 -2.78 -13.64 -11.93
N ASN A 193 -2.68 -14.90 -11.50
CA ASN A 193 -3.68 -15.52 -10.65
C ASN A 193 -3.53 -15.05 -9.20
N LEU A 194 -4.60 -14.57 -8.58
CA LEU A 194 -4.60 -14.11 -7.19
C LEU A 194 -4.76 -15.25 -6.17
N GLY A 195 -5.11 -16.46 -6.62
CA GLY A 195 -5.22 -17.67 -5.82
C GLY A 195 -3.89 -18.41 -5.65
N ARG A 196 -3.95 -19.69 -5.28
CA ARG A 196 -2.80 -20.51 -4.86
C ARG A 196 -1.69 -20.65 -5.90
N SER A 197 -1.98 -20.47 -7.18
CA SER A 197 -1.02 -20.58 -8.28
C SER A 197 -0.25 -19.27 -8.56
N GLY A 198 -0.57 -18.16 -7.89
CA GLY A 198 0.13 -16.90 -8.04
C GLY A 198 0.28 -16.17 -6.71
N VAL A 199 -0.40 -15.04 -6.53
CA VAL A 199 -0.23 -14.16 -5.35
C VAL A 199 -0.66 -14.84 -4.05
N ASN A 200 -1.57 -15.80 -4.13
CA ASN A 200 -2.13 -16.52 -2.98
C ASN A 200 -2.73 -15.58 -1.92
N ILE A 201 -3.56 -14.64 -2.36
CA ILE A 201 -4.33 -13.73 -1.50
C ILE A 201 -5.81 -14.11 -1.43
N LEU A 202 -6.36 -14.83 -2.43
CA LEU A 202 -7.80 -15.17 -2.45
C LEU A 202 -8.27 -16.09 -1.31
N TRP A 203 -7.35 -16.77 -0.61
CA TRP A 203 -7.73 -17.58 0.55
C TRP A 203 -8.42 -16.76 1.66
N VAL A 204 -8.24 -15.43 1.68
CA VAL A 204 -8.90 -14.53 2.66
C VAL A 204 -10.41 -14.40 2.44
N ILE A 205 -10.90 -14.82 1.27
CA ILE A 205 -12.34 -14.85 0.93
C ILE A 205 -12.84 -16.28 0.64
N ASP A 206 -11.95 -17.26 0.62
CA ASP A 206 -12.30 -18.68 0.52
C ASP A 206 -12.72 -19.19 1.91
N ASN A 207 -13.90 -19.82 2.00
CA ASN A 207 -14.32 -20.58 3.17
C ASN A 207 -13.96 -22.06 3.01
#